data_AF-A0AAJ0RMM1-F1
#
_entry.id   AF-A0AAJ0RMM1-F1
#
_cell.length_a   1.000
_cell.length_b   1.000
_cell.length_c   1.000
_cell.angle_alpha   90.00
_cell.angle_beta   90.00
_cell.angle_gamma   90.00
#
_symmetry.space_group_name_H-M   'P 1'
#
loop_
_entity.id
_entity.type
_entity.pdbx_description
1 polymer ?
#
loop_
_entity_poly.entity_id
_entity_poly.type
_entity_poly.pdbx_seq_one_letter_code
_entity_poly.pdbx_strand_id
1 'polypeptide(L)'
;MKKIRFAALASLAIIPLSALAVSYPVELEQELNGAEVLATTETIDRDMAGLLLQNFGERPVSCSAVFRNGPEVPRTRRTTLDAGERKPLTAKFKRDVIRLRIKLTCEPQ
;
A
#
# COMPACT_ATOMS: atom_id res chain seq x y z
N MET A 1 -1.12 -61.40 -10.54
CA MET A 1 -0.08 -61.11 -11.56
C MET A 1 -0.44 -59.84 -12.31
N LYS A 2 0.42 -58.82 -12.25
CA LYS A 2 0.69 -57.69 -13.20
C LYS A 2 -0.44 -57.36 -14.21
N LYS A 3 -0.87 -56.09 -14.38
CA LYS A 3 -0.04 -54.93 -14.72
C LYS A 3 -0.74 -53.63 -14.30
N ILE A 4 -0.12 -52.88 -13.39
CA ILE A 4 -0.44 -51.47 -13.13
C ILE A 4 -0.06 -50.70 -14.39
N ARG A 5 -1.05 -50.13 -15.10
CA ARG A 5 -0.80 -49.21 -16.20
C ARG A 5 -0.63 -47.81 -15.62
N PHE A 6 0.62 -47.39 -15.51
CA PHE A 6 1.00 -46.00 -15.27
C PHE A 6 0.52 -45.15 -16.45
N ALA A 7 -0.70 -44.62 -16.38
CA ALA A 7 -1.09 -43.44 -17.14
C ALA A 7 -0.64 -42.24 -16.32
N ALA A 8 0.62 -41.84 -16.48
CA ALA A 8 1.15 -40.62 -15.89
C ALA A 8 0.39 -39.44 -16.51
N LEU A 9 -0.60 -38.93 -15.77
CA LEU A 9 -1.24 -37.65 -16.02
C LEU A 9 -0.17 -36.56 -15.87
N ALA A 10 0.50 -36.22 -16.97
CA ALA A 10 1.33 -35.02 -17.04
C ALA A 10 0.40 -33.80 -17.19
N SER A 11 -0.37 -33.52 -16.14
CA SER A 11 -1.11 -32.27 -16.02
C SER A 11 -0.12 -31.17 -15.63
N LEU A 12 0.64 -30.68 -16.61
CA LEU A 12 1.41 -29.45 -16.46
C LEU A 12 0.39 -28.32 -16.35
N ALA A 13 -0.01 -27.98 -15.12
CA ALA A 13 -0.85 -26.83 -14.84
C ALA A 13 -0.10 -25.59 -15.36
N ILE A 14 -0.56 -25.05 -16.48
CA ILE A 14 -0.14 -23.73 -16.95
C ILE A 14 -0.71 -22.77 -15.91
N ILE A 15 0.10 -22.40 -14.92
CA ILE A 15 -0.24 -21.32 -14.00
C ILE A 15 -0.33 -20.08 -14.90
N PRO A 16 -1.50 -19.44 -15.04
CA PRO A 16 -1.58 -18.20 -15.79
C PRO A 16 -0.72 -17.17 -15.06
N LEU A 17 0.45 -16.84 -15.62
CA LEU A 17 1.33 -15.77 -15.13
C LEU A 17 0.69 -14.37 -15.27
N SER A 18 -0.54 -14.28 -15.76
CA SER A 18 -1.24 -13.04 -16.07
C SER A 18 -2.07 -12.50 -14.91
N ALA A 19 -1.51 -12.54 -13.70
CA ALA A 19 -1.87 -11.58 -12.66
C ALA A 19 -0.66 -10.67 -12.48
N LEU A 20 -0.37 -9.86 -13.50
CA LEU A 20 0.52 -8.72 -13.36
C LEU A 20 -0.19 -7.74 -12.42
N ALA A 21 -0.07 -7.97 -11.11
CA ALA A 21 -0.48 -7.01 -10.10
C ALA A 21 0.14 -5.68 -10.52
N VAL A 22 -0.72 -4.68 -10.75
CA VAL A 22 -0.28 -3.32 -11.04
C VAL A 22 0.47 -2.85 -9.81
N SER A 23 1.78 -3.05 -9.84
CA SER A 23 2.70 -2.75 -8.76
C SER A 23 3.74 -1.82 -9.33
N TYR A 24 3.52 -0.54 -9.09
CA TYR A 24 4.54 0.47 -9.29
C TYR A 24 5.45 0.51 -8.06
N PRO A 25 6.72 0.93 -8.20
CA PRO A 25 7.60 1.10 -7.05
C PRO A 25 7.02 2.13 -6.07
N VAL A 26 6.99 1.79 -4.78
CA VAL A 26 6.53 2.65 -3.70
C VAL A 26 7.65 2.88 -2.70
N GLU A 27 7.94 4.16 -2.42
CA GLU A 27 8.85 4.59 -1.37
C GLU A 27 8.03 5.29 -0.28
N LEU A 28 8.10 4.80 0.96
CA LEU A 28 7.44 5.39 2.12
C LEU A 28 8.51 5.92 3.08
N GLU A 29 8.55 7.23 3.25
CA GLU A 29 9.35 7.93 4.26
C GLU A 29 8.45 8.29 5.44
N GLN A 30 8.87 7.98 6.66
CA GLN A 30 8.07 8.13 7.87
C GLN A 30 8.79 8.97 8.92
N GLU A 31 8.13 10.03 9.37
CA GLU A 31 8.50 10.87 10.50
C GLU A 31 7.40 10.76 11.55
N LEU A 32 7.52 9.79 12.46
CA LEU A 32 6.44 9.46 13.41
C LEU A 32 6.49 10.27 14.71
N ASN A 33 7.59 10.96 15.01
CA ASN A 33 7.72 11.87 16.17
C ASN A 33 7.27 11.25 17.51
N GLY A 34 7.54 9.96 17.72
CA GLY A 34 7.14 9.22 18.93
C GLY A 34 5.70 8.68 18.90
N ALA A 35 4.95 8.88 17.82
CA ALA A 35 3.66 8.24 17.62
C ALA A 35 3.82 6.76 17.26
N GLU A 36 2.98 5.92 17.86
CA GLU A 36 2.94 4.48 17.61
C GLU A 36 1.99 4.17 16.43
N VAL A 37 2.32 4.67 15.24
CA VAL A 37 1.50 4.50 14.04
C VAL A 37 2.13 3.48 13.10
N LEU A 38 1.35 2.50 12.69
CA LEU A 38 1.69 1.63 11.55
C LEU A 38 1.13 2.23 10.26
N ALA A 39 1.96 2.26 9.22
CA ALA A 39 1.59 2.71 7.90
C ALA A 39 1.81 1.61 6.86
N THR A 40 0.75 1.25 6.13
CA THR A 40 0.79 0.21 5.09
C THR A 40 0.40 0.83 3.75
N THR A 41 1.25 0.68 2.74
CA THR A 41 0.99 1.20 1.40
C THR A 41 0.14 0.22 0.60
N GLU A 42 -0.80 0.74 -0.19
CA GLU A 42 -1.68 -0.06 -1.06
C GLU A 42 -1.66 0.48 -2.48
N THR A 43 -1.49 -0.40 -3.46
CA THR A 43 -1.65 -0.08 -4.89
C THR A 43 -3.07 -0.42 -5.31
N ILE A 44 -3.94 0.60 -5.43
CA ILE A 44 -5.37 0.41 -5.66
C ILE A 44 -5.68 0.31 -7.16
N ASP A 45 -5.08 1.18 -7.97
CA ASP A 45 -5.22 1.22 -9.43
C ASP A 45 -3.95 1.81 -10.07
N ARG A 46 -3.83 1.78 -11.39
CA ARG A 46 -2.68 2.28 -12.16
C ARG A 46 -2.35 3.73 -11.85
N ASP A 47 -3.34 4.55 -11.53
CA ASP A 47 -3.24 5.98 -11.21
C ASP A 47 -3.77 6.30 -9.79
N MET A 48 -3.94 5.30 -8.92
CA MET A 48 -4.48 5.46 -7.58
C MET A 48 -3.67 4.70 -6.53
N ALA A 49 -3.34 5.40 -5.44
CA ALA A 49 -2.60 4.88 -4.31
C ALA A 49 -3.36 5.03 -3.00
N GLY A 50 -3.14 4.08 -2.09
CA GLY A 50 -3.61 4.07 -0.72
C GLY A 50 -2.46 4.07 0.29
N LEU A 51 -2.71 4.66 1.45
CA LEU A 51 -1.89 4.56 2.65
C LEU A 51 -2.83 4.31 3.82
N LEU A 52 -2.73 3.15 4.42
CA LEU A 52 -3.54 2.76 5.55
C LEU A 52 -2.77 3.01 6.83
N LEU A 53 -3.33 3.85 7.70
CA LEU A 53 -2.74 4.21 8.97
C LEU A 53 -3.50 3.54 10.11
N GLN A 54 -2.77 3.02 11.09
CA GLN A 54 -3.33 2.49 12.33
C GLN A 54 -2.56 3.03 13.53
N ASN A 55 -3.26 3.63 14.48
CA ASN A 55 -2.68 4.13 15.72
C ASN A 55 -2.74 3.05 16.81
N PHE A 56 -1.59 2.57 17.25
CA PHE A 56 -1.45 1.62 18.36
C PHE A 56 -1.19 2.30 19.70
N GLY A 57 -0.94 3.61 19.71
CA GLY A 57 -0.72 4.37 20.93
C GLY A 57 -2.01 4.68 21.70
N GLU A 58 -1.83 5.18 22.91
CA GLU A 58 -2.93 5.49 23.84
C GLU A 58 -3.53 6.89 23.64
N ARG A 59 -2.93 7.72 22.78
CA ARG A 59 -3.36 9.11 22.53
C ARG A 59 -3.69 9.34 21.05
N PRO A 60 -4.57 10.32 20.74
CA PRO A 60 -4.81 10.74 19.37
C PRO A 60 -3.54 11.26 18.70
N VAL A 61 -3.44 11.06 17.39
CA VAL A 61 -2.31 11.49 16.57
C VAL A 61 -2.80 12.21 15.32
N SER A 62 -2.15 13.31 14.98
CA SER A 62 -2.38 14.05 13.73
C SER A 62 -1.37 13.63 12.69
N CYS A 63 -1.82 13.19 11.52
CA CYS A 63 -0.96 12.72 10.43
C CYS A 63 -1.18 13.51 9.14
N SER A 64 -0.10 13.76 8.41
CA SER A 64 -0.08 14.37 7.08
C SER A 64 0.74 13.48 6.13
N ALA A 65 0.11 13.00 5.07
CA ALA A 65 0.74 12.21 4.02
C ALA A 65 0.81 13.03 2.71
N VAL A 66 2.01 13.19 2.16
CA VAL A 66 2.25 13.83 0.86
C VAL A 66 2.57 12.76 -0.17
N PHE A 67 1.64 12.55 -1.10
CA PHE A 67 1.76 11.59 -2.19
C PHE A 67 2.32 12.28 -3.44
N ARG A 68 3.39 11.74 -4.03
CA ARG A 68 4.02 12.27 -5.26
C ARG A 68 4.19 11.18 -6.31
N ASN A 69 3.59 11.39 -7.48
CA ASN A 69 3.79 10.58 -8.68
C ASN A 69 4.71 11.31 -9.67
N GLY A 70 6.01 10.96 -9.72
CA GLY A 70 6.95 11.56 -10.68
C GLY A 70 6.93 13.10 -10.69
N PRO A 71 6.81 13.75 -11.87
CA PRO A 71 6.73 15.21 -12.00
C PRO A 71 5.33 15.79 -11.78
N GLU A 72 4.33 14.98 -11.41
CA GLU A 72 3.00 15.53 -11.06
C GLU A 72 3.04 16.35 -9.76
N VAL A 73 2.11 17.30 -9.67
CA VAL A 73 1.90 18.09 -8.45
C VAL A 73 1.52 17.14 -7.29
N PRO A 74 2.21 17.20 -6.15
CA PRO A 74 1.90 16.33 -5.01
C PRO A 74 0.48 16.51 -4.48
N ARG A 75 -0.07 15.44 -3.91
CA ARG A 75 -1.36 15.43 -3.23
C ARG A 75 -1.14 15.24 -1.74
N THR A 76 -1.58 16.20 -0.94
CA THR A 76 -1.52 16.09 0.52
C THR A 76 -2.85 15.60 1.07
N ARG A 77 -2.80 14.68 2.02
CA ARG A 77 -3.93 14.20 2.82
C ARG A 77 -3.59 14.34 4.28
N ARG A 78 -4.54 14.80 5.08
CA ARG A 78 -4.40 14.96 6.53
C ARG A 78 -5.52 14.22 7.22
N THR A 79 -5.22 13.67 8.39
CA THR A 79 -6.21 13.02 9.23
C THR A 79 -5.76 13.06 10.69
N THR A 80 -6.72 12.83 11.58
CA THR A 80 -6.46 12.52 12.98
C THR A 80 -6.94 11.09 13.22
N LEU A 81 -6.11 10.31 13.92
CA LEU A 81 -6.43 8.96 14.35
C LEU A 81 -6.58 8.96 15.87
N ASP A 82 -7.74 8.52 16.37
CA ASP A 82 -7.90 8.22 17.79
C ASP A 82 -7.07 6.98 18.19
N ALA A 83 -6.95 6.72 19.49
CA ALA A 83 -6.27 5.52 19.99
C ALA A 83 -6.94 4.24 19.46
N GLY A 84 -6.16 3.32 18.91
CA GLY A 84 -6.66 2.09 18.28
C GLY A 84 -7.32 2.28 16.91
N GLU A 85 -7.48 3.51 16.43
CA GLU A 85 -8.19 3.79 15.19
C GLU A 85 -7.34 3.42 13.96
N ARG A 86 -8.03 3.00 12.90
CA ARG A 86 -7.45 2.74 11.57
C ARG A 86 -8.20 3.53 10.51
N LYS A 87 -7.48 4.32 9.70
CA LYS A 87 -8.05 5.12 8.60
C LYS A 87 -7.25 4.99 7.30
N PRO A 88 -7.92 4.80 6.15
CA PRO A 88 -7.26 4.86 4.84
C PRO A 88 -7.11 6.31 4.37
N LEU A 89 -5.96 6.62 3.77
CA LEU A 89 -5.71 7.83 2.99
C LEU A 89 -5.50 7.45 1.54
N THR A 90 -6.15 8.13 0.61
CA THR A 90 -6.04 7.83 -0.83
C THR A 90 -5.69 9.04 -1.66
N ALA A 91 -4.96 8.80 -2.75
CA ALA A 91 -4.60 9.79 -3.74
C ALA A 91 -4.84 9.23 -5.16
N LYS A 92 -5.64 9.95 -5.95
CA LYS A 92 -5.83 9.74 -7.38
C LYS A 92 -4.97 10.74 -8.15
N PHE A 93 -4.22 10.25 -9.12
CA PHE A 93 -3.35 11.03 -10.00
C PHE A 93 -4.00 11.26 -11.35
N LYS A 94 -3.43 12.17 -12.15
CA LYS A 94 -3.94 12.41 -13.52
C LYS A 94 -3.36 11.42 -14.52
N ARG A 95 -2.21 10.82 -14.22
CA ARG A 95 -1.53 9.82 -15.05
C ARG A 95 -1.27 8.57 -14.23
N ASP A 96 -0.97 7.49 -14.94
CA ASP A 96 -0.47 6.26 -14.34
C ASP A 96 0.74 6.56 -13.43
N VAL A 97 0.81 5.84 -12.32
CA VAL A 97 1.88 5.94 -11.35
C VAL A 97 3.11 5.24 -11.91
N ILE A 98 4.17 6.02 -12.13
CA ILE A 98 5.47 5.51 -12.59
C ILE A 98 6.32 5.13 -11.37
N ARG A 99 6.28 5.98 -10.34
CA ARG A 99 6.93 5.78 -9.05
C ARG A 99 6.22 6.61 -8.00
N LEU A 100 5.76 5.96 -6.94
CA LEU A 100 5.09 6.60 -5.84
C LEU A 100 6.10 6.92 -4.73
N ARG A 101 6.08 8.17 -4.27
CA ARG A 101 6.74 8.57 -3.02
C ARG A 101 5.71 9.10 -2.06
N ILE A 102 5.73 8.61 -0.84
CA ILE A 102 4.86 9.06 0.23
C ILE A 102 5.75 9.55 1.37
N LYS A 103 5.62 10.82 1.74
CA LYS A 103 6.17 11.35 2.99
C LYS A 103 5.04 11.42 4.01
N LEU A 104 5.13 10.60 5.06
CA LEU A 104 4.20 10.59 6.19
C LEU A 104 4.85 11.28 7.38
N THR A 105 4.20 12.30 7.89
CA THR A 105 4.55 12.92 9.17
C THR A 105 3.38 12.76 10.13
N CYS A 106 3.63 12.23 11.32
CA CYS A 106 2.62 12.09 12.37
C CYS A 106 3.12 12.75 13.65
N GLU A 107 2.22 13.37 14.40
CA GLU A 107 2.52 14.07 15.66
C GLU A 107 1.46 13.71 16.70
N PRO A 108 1.86 13.18 17.87
CA PRO A 108 0.93 12.96 18.99
C PRO A 108 0.27 14.27 19.41
N GLN A 109 -1.01 14.22 19.78
CA GLN A 109 -1.69 15.35 20.42
C GLN A 109 -1.44 15.39 21.93
#